data_AF-A0A2E6YLQ1-F1
#
_entry.id   AF-A0A2E6YLQ1-F1
#
_cell.length_a   1.000
_cell.length_b   1.000
_cell.length_c   1.000
_cell.angle_alpha   90.00
_cell.angle_beta   90.00
_cell.angle_gamma   90.00
#
_symmetry.space_group_name_H-M   'P 1'
#
loop_
_entity.id
_entity.type
_entity.pdbx_description
1 polymer ?
#
loop_
_entity_poly.entity_id
_entity_poly.type
_entity_poly.pdbx_seq_one_letter_code
_entity_poly.pdbx_strand_id
1 'polypeptide(L)'
;MLDDIFIDNYDIIYQKNGQIKTCDDYLYGYCHLFALCLKEIFGSRAEIVSAWQWEERNEEYESGHLAHSYVCIDNDYFIDARGVINKAIIKEEYFINEENVDEVEDSHCFLHSYIKDGLFEDFLPEEKEQIMDFISKNILVYDLDN
;
A
#
# COMPACT_ATOMS: atom_id res chain seq x y z
N MET A 1 2.43 -7.03 26.11
CA MET A 1 1.86 -5.70 25.87
C MET A 1 2.77 -5.11 24.82
N LEU A 2 2.34 -5.16 23.56
CA LEU A 2 2.99 -4.40 22.51
C LEU A 2 2.49 -2.97 22.72
N ASP A 3 3.38 -2.09 23.14
CA ASP A 3 3.07 -0.67 23.23
C ASP A 3 2.70 -0.21 21.82
N ASP A 4 1.54 0.44 21.69
CA ASP A 4 1.05 0.99 20.44
C ASP A 4 2.12 1.94 19.88
N ILE A 5 2.82 1.51 18.82
CA ILE A 5 3.72 2.37 18.08
C ILE A 5 2.83 3.35 17.29
N PHE A 6 2.48 4.46 17.94
CA PHE A 6 1.89 5.60 17.26
C PHE A 6 2.99 6.26 16.44
N ILE A 7 2.98 6.01 15.13
CA ILE A 7 3.71 6.84 14.18
C ILE A 7 2.95 8.16 14.11
N ASP A 8 3.61 9.27 14.44
CA ASP A 8 3.06 10.60 14.21
C ASP A 8 2.73 10.71 12.72
N ASN A 9 1.46 10.98 12.37
CA ASN A 9 0.89 10.94 11.01
C ASN A 9 1.49 11.93 9.98
N TYR A 10 2.68 12.48 10.22
CA TYR A 10 3.31 13.51 9.38
C TYR A 10 4.77 13.20 9.02
N ASP A 11 5.24 11.97 9.19
CA ASP A 11 6.59 11.61 8.78
C ASP A 11 6.77 11.82 7.27
N ILE A 12 7.76 12.64 6.94
CA ILE A 12 8.18 12.89 5.56
C ILE A 12 8.89 11.63 5.08
N ILE A 13 8.32 11.00 4.05
CA ILE A 13 8.87 9.81 3.41
C ILE A 13 9.76 10.19 2.23
N TYR A 14 9.37 11.24 1.48
CA TYR A 14 10.14 11.75 0.35
C TYR A 14 10.11 13.29 0.32
N GLN A 15 11.26 13.93 0.09
CA GLN A 15 11.34 15.38 -0.13
C GLN A 15 12.36 15.74 -1.22
N LYS A 16 11.89 16.32 -2.32
CA LYS A 16 12.78 16.81 -3.39
C LYS A 16 12.15 17.90 -4.23
N ASN A 17 12.95 18.91 -4.59
CA ASN A 17 12.52 20.04 -5.45
C ASN A 17 11.22 20.73 -4.99
N GLY A 18 10.96 20.76 -3.67
CA GLY A 18 9.75 21.36 -3.09
C GLY A 18 8.53 20.43 -3.05
N GLN A 19 8.62 19.20 -3.56
CA GLN A 19 7.62 18.17 -3.32
C GLN A 19 7.95 17.45 -2.02
N ILE A 20 6.97 17.35 -1.12
CA ILE A 20 7.03 16.60 0.12
C ILE A 20 5.94 15.54 0.02
N LYS A 21 6.29 14.28 0.29
CA LYS A 21 5.34 13.18 0.43
C LYS A 21 5.37 12.66 1.85
N THR A 22 4.20 12.51 2.45
CA THR A 22 4.00 11.98 3.81
C THR A 22 3.38 10.59 3.76
N CYS A 23 3.28 9.95 4.92
CA CYS A 23 2.52 8.71 5.07
C CYS A 23 1.11 8.80 4.44
N ASP A 24 0.39 9.89 4.69
CA ASP A 24 -0.96 10.09 4.14
C ASP A 24 -0.99 10.08 2.60
N ASP A 25 0.02 10.66 1.94
CA ASP A 25 0.10 10.60 0.48
C ASP A 25 0.18 9.14 -0.02
N TYR A 26 0.96 8.31 0.67
CA TYR A 26 1.09 6.88 0.35
C TYR A 26 -0.09 6.04 0.85
N LEU A 27 -1.02 6.59 1.65
CA LEU A 27 -2.28 5.92 1.96
C LEU A 27 -3.38 6.24 0.93
N TYR A 28 -3.42 7.46 0.40
CA TYR A 28 -4.58 7.97 -0.37
C TYR A 28 -4.25 8.42 -1.79
N GLY A 29 -3.16 7.92 -2.38
CA GLY A 29 -2.82 8.20 -3.78
C GLY A 29 -1.61 7.46 -4.34
N TYR A 30 -0.69 7.03 -3.47
CA TYR A 30 0.54 6.33 -3.86
C TYR A 30 0.71 4.97 -3.17
N CYS A 31 -0.38 4.36 -2.68
CA CYS A 31 -0.35 3.11 -1.93
C CYS A 31 0.27 1.94 -2.69
N HIS A 32 0.08 1.89 -4.01
CA HIS A 32 0.72 0.90 -4.88
C HIS A 32 2.25 1.01 -4.89
N LEU A 33 2.80 2.23 -4.91
CA LEU A 33 4.25 2.44 -4.87
C LEU A 33 4.85 1.95 -3.55
N PHE A 34 4.15 2.19 -2.44
CA PHE A 34 4.60 1.74 -1.12
C PHE A 34 4.51 0.22 -0.99
N ALA A 35 3.41 -0.40 -1.44
CA ALA A 35 3.23 -1.86 -1.44
C ALA A 35 4.30 -2.57 -2.29
N LEU A 36 4.67 -1.99 -3.45
CA LEU A 36 5.78 -2.48 -4.28
C LEU A 36 7.12 -2.46 -3.52
N CYS A 37 7.40 -1.38 -2.77
CA CYS A 37 8.63 -1.29 -1.97
C CYS A 37 8.64 -2.30 -0.81
N LEU A 38 7.51 -2.49 -0.13
CA LEU A 38 7.36 -3.50 0.91
C LEU A 38 7.61 -4.91 0.35
N LYS A 39 7.00 -5.25 -0.79
CA LYS A 39 7.22 -6.54 -1.49
C LYS A 39 8.68 -6.76 -1.83
N GLU A 40 9.41 -5.72 -2.24
CA GLU A 40 10.84 -5.83 -2.54
C GLU A 40 11.69 -6.08 -1.29
N ILE A 41 11.38 -5.41 -0.18
CA ILE A 41 12.09 -5.57 1.10
C ILE A 41 11.85 -6.95 1.72
N PHE A 42 10.60 -7.39 1.78
CA PHE A 42 10.22 -8.66 2.42
C PHE A 42 10.27 -9.86 1.46
N GLY A 43 10.45 -9.61 0.16
CA GLY A 43 10.70 -10.62 -0.86
C GLY A 43 9.56 -11.61 -1.03
N SER A 44 9.87 -12.90 -0.97
CA SER A 44 8.89 -13.97 -1.20
C SER A 44 7.88 -14.17 -0.07
N ARG A 45 8.12 -13.59 1.12
CA ARG A 45 7.20 -13.69 2.27
C ARG A 45 5.99 -12.76 2.14
N ALA A 46 6.17 -11.67 1.39
CA ALA A 46 5.18 -10.64 1.17
C ALA A 46 4.35 -10.94 -0.07
N GLU A 47 3.04 -10.80 -0.02
CA GLU A 47 2.16 -10.82 -1.18
C GLU A 47 1.42 -9.49 -1.25
N ILE A 48 1.37 -8.87 -2.43
CA ILE A 48 0.65 -7.62 -2.59
C ILE A 48 -0.84 -7.94 -2.73
N VAL A 49 -1.65 -7.30 -1.89
CA VAL A 49 -3.10 -7.39 -1.92
C VAL A 49 -3.65 -6.00 -2.17
N SER A 50 -4.66 -5.91 -3.03
CA SER A 50 -5.26 -4.62 -3.40
C SER A 50 -6.77 -4.68 -3.23
N ALA A 51 -7.33 -3.61 -2.67
CA ALA A 51 -8.76 -3.36 -2.61
C ALA A 51 -9.16 -2.56 -3.86
N TRP A 52 -10.06 -3.10 -4.67
CA TRP A 52 -10.51 -2.50 -5.91
C TRP A 52 -11.98 -2.16 -5.82
N GLN A 53 -12.30 -0.89 -6.06
CA GLN A 53 -13.69 -0.44 -6.18
C GLN A 53 -14.10 -0.51 -7.65
N TRP A 54 -15.06 -1.37 -7.96
CA TRP A 54 -15.55 -1.57 -9.31
C TRP A 54 -16.71 -0.64 -9.62
N GLU A 55 -16.67 0.00 -10.80
CA GLU A 55 -17.81 0.76 -11.29
C GLU A 55 -18.87 -0.21 -11.84
N GLU A 56 -20.08 -0.16 -11.30
CA GLU A 56 -21.21 -0.87 -11.88
C GLU A 56 -21.63 -0.24 -13.21
N ARG A 57 -21.46 -0.98 -14.30
CA ARG A 57 -22.32 -0.87 -15.47
C ARG A 57 -22.89 -2.23 -15.79
N ASN A 58 -24.21 -2.37 -15.60
CA ASN A 58 -25.07 -3.42 -16.14
C ASN A 58 -24.33 -4.69 -16.58
N GLU A 59 -24.15 -5.61 -15.64
CA GLU A 59 -23.81 -7.03 -15.83
C GLU A 59 -22.34 -7.39 -16.17
N GLU A 60 -21.45 -6.44 -16.50
CA GLU A 60 -19.99 -6.68 -16.59
C GLU A 60 -19.20 -5.51 -16.01
N TYR A 61 -18.36 -5.75 -14.98
CA TYR A 61 -17.46 -4.75 -14.43
C TYR A 61 -16.40 -4.37 -15.49
N GLU A 62 -16.50 -3.18 -16.09
CA GLU A 62 -15.58 -2.71 -17.14
C GLU A 62 -14.39 -1.90 -16.62
N SER A 63 -14.53 -1.24 -15.46
CA SER A 63 -13.53 -0.35 -14.88
C SER A 63 -13.53 -0.42 -13.36
N GLY A 64 -12.34 -0.42 -12.77
CA GLY A 64 -12.15 -0.39 -11.33
C GLY A 64 -11.07 0.62 -10.96
N HIS A 65 -11.25 1.24 -9.80
CA HIS A 65 -10.28 2.14 -9.21
C HIS A 65 -9.59 1.45 -8.03
N LEU A 66 -8.28 1.64 -7.90
CA LEU A 66 -7.55 1.16 -6.73
C LEU A 66 -7.95 2.00 -5.52
N ALA A 67 -8.65 1.39 -4.57
CA ALA A 67 -8.98 2.02 -3.30
C ALA A 67 -7.77 2.01 -2.37
N HIS A 68 -7.09 0.85 -2.26
CA HIS A 68 -5.87 0.71 -1.47
C HIS A 68 -5.00 -0.46 -1.92
N SER A 69 -3.71 -0.39 -1.68
CA SER A 69 -2.79 -1.53 -1.81
C SER A 69 -1.93 -1.67 -0.58
N TYR A 70 -1.78 -2.90 -0.12
CA TYR A 70 -1.01 -3.27 1.06
C TYR A 70 -0.31 -4.61 0.82
N VAL A 71 0.51 -5.05 1.78
CA VAL A 71 1.20 -6.34 1.73
C VAL A 71 0.68 -7.26 2.83
N CYS A 72 0.49 -8.52 2.50
CA CYS A 72 0.28 -9.62 3.44
C CYS A 72 1.60 -10.39 3.62
N ILE A 73 2.10 -10.51 4.84
CA ILE A 73 3.27 -11.32 5.17
C ILE A 73 2.81 -12.59 5.88
N ASP A 74 3.25 -13.74 5.36
CA ASP A 74 3.03 -15.07 5.95
C ASP A 74 1.54 -15.38 6.27
N ASN A 75 0.60 -14.76 5.55
CA ASN A 75 -0.87 -14.84 5.69
C ASN A 75 -1.49 -14.25 6.96
N ASP A 76 -0.68 -13.73 7.88
CA ASP A 76 -1.16 -13.30 9.21
C ASP A 76 -0.93 -11.81 9.47
N TYR A 77 0.00 -11.17 8.77
CA TYR A 77 0.40 -9.79 9.03
C TYR A 77 0.14 -8.90 7.82
N PHE A 78 -0.57 -7.79 8.03
CA PHE A 78 -0.92 -6.86 6.97
C PHE A 78 -0.16 -5.56 7.18
N ILE A 79 0.38 -4.99 6.11
CA ILE A 79 1.30 -3.86 6.19
C ILE A 79 0.98 -2.84 5.10
N ASP A 80 0.83 -1.59 5.48
CA ASP A 80 0.81 -0.44 4.57
C ASP A 80 1.75 0.68 5.06
N ALA A 81 1.58 1.91 4.56
CA ALA A 81 2.42 3.04 4.96
C ALA A 81 2.39 3.35 6.47
N ARG A 82 1.35 2.93 7.20
CA ARG A 82 1.23 3.08 8.66
C ARG A 82 2.00 2.05 9.45
N GLY A 83 2.61 1.06 8.81
CA GLY A 83 3.19 -0.10 9.49
C GLY A 83 2.25 -1.30 9.51
N VAL A 84 2.38 -2.14 10.54
CA VAL A 84 1.52 -3.32 10.71
C VAL A 84 0.10 -2.88 11.08
N ILE A 85 -0.87 -3.35 10.31
CA ILE A 85 -2.29 -3.04 10.45
C ILE A 85 -3.12 -4.32 10.62
N ASN A 86 -4.25 -4.20 11.30
CA ASN A 86 -5.18 -5.31 11.46
C ASN A 86 -6.08 -5.44 10.22
N LYS A 87 -6.31 -6.66 9.72
CA LYS A 87 -7.24 -6.90 8.60
C LYS A 87 -8.65 -6.35 8.86
N ALA A 88 -9.10 -6.30 10.11
CA ALA A 88 -10.37 -5.69 10.47
C ALA A 88 -10.42 -4.19 10.16
N ILE A 89 -9.31 -3.46 10.40
CA ILE A 89 -9.19 -2.03 10.09
C ILE A 89 -9.22 -1.81 8.59
N ILE A 90 -8.48 -2.62 7.81
CA ILE A 90 -8.53 -2.59 6.34
C ILE A 90 -9.97 -2.76 5.85
N LYS A 91 -10.70 -3.75 6.37
CA LYS A 91 -12.09 -4.00 6.00
C LYS A 91 -12.98 -2.81 6.34
N GLU A 92 -12.83 -2.25 7.54
CA GLU A 92 -13.63 -1.11 7.96
C GLU A 92 -13.41 0.14 7.11
N GLU A 93 -12.16 0.44 6.79
CA GLU A 93 -11.80 1.64 6.03
C GLU A 93 -12.16 1.53 4.55
N TYR A 94 -11.96 0.35 3.93
CA TYR A 94 -12.01 0.22 2.48
C TYR A 94 -13.15 -0.66 1.95
N PHE A 95 -13.86 -1.43 2.82
CA PHE A 95 -14.88 -2.40 2.37
C PHE A 95 -16.26 -2.25 3.02
N ILE A 96 -16.36 -1.74 4.27
CA ILE A 96 -17.65 -1.73 4.99
C ILE A 96 -18.65 -0.72 4.42
N ASN A 97 -18.18 0.39 3.86
CA ASN A 97 -19.03 1.48 3.39
C ASN A 97 -19.11 1.60 1.87
N GLU A 98 -18.41 0.75 1.14
CA GLU A 98 -18.28 0.83 -0.31
C GLU A 98 -18.96 -0.38 -0.96
N GLU A 99 -19.95 -0.12 -1.81
CA GLU A 99 -20.53 -1.16 -2.66
C GLU A 99 -19.49 -1.55 -3.73
N ASN A 100 -19.40 -2.84 -4.05
CA ASN A 100 -18.55 -3.38 -5.13
C ASN A 100 -17.03 -3.23 -4.92
N VAL A 101 -16.55 -3.38 -3.69
CA VAL A 101 -15.12 -3.52 -3.42
C VAL A 101 -14.71 -4.98 -3.30
N ASP A 102 -13.76 -5.40 -4.14
CA ASP A 102 -13.15 -6.73 -4.06
C ASP A 102 -11.68 -6.67 -3.64
N GLU A 103 -11.25 -7.72 -2.93
CA GLU A 103 -9.85 -7.98 -2.59
C GLU A 103 -9.21 -8.82 -3.70
N VAL A 104 -8.18 -8.29 -4.35
CA VAL A 104 -7.42 -8.98 -5.40
C VAL A 104 -6.05 -9.38 -4.85
N GLU A 105 -5.85 -10.68 -4.68
CA GLU A 105 -4.58 -11.28 -4.24
C GLU A 105 -3.54 -11.29 -5.36
N ASP A 106 -2.26 -11.30 -4.99
CA ASP A 106 -1.09 -11.24 -5.89
C ASP A 106 -1.21 -10.14 -6.97
N SER A 107 -1.60 -8.94 -6.53
CA SER A 107 -1.83 -7.79 -7.42
C SER A 107 -0.52 -7.24 -8.04
N HIS A 108 0.64 -7.84 -7.76
CA HIS A 108 1.94 -7.38 -8.23
C HIS A 108 2.01 -7.21 -9.76
N CYS A 109 1.55 -8.20 -10.53
CA CYS A 109 1.53 -8.09 -11.99
C CYS A 109 0.52 -7.04 -12.49
N PHE A 110 -0.63 -6.91 -11.82
CA PHE A 110 -1.65 -5.92 -12.16
C PHE A 110 -1.13 -4.49 -11.97
N LEU A 111 -0.54 -4.19 -10.81
CA LEU A 111 0.02 -2.88 -10.50
C LEU A 111 1.09 -2.47 -11.52
N HIS A 112 2.02 -3.37 -11.85
CA HIS A 112 3.03 -3.08 -12.86
C HIS A 112 2.46 -2.82 -14.25
N SER A 113 1.39 -3.53 -14.65
CA SER A 113 0.73 -3.25 -15.93
C SER A 113 0.09 -1.87 -15.92
N TYR A 114 -0.62 -1.51 -14.85
CA TYR A 114 -1.33 -0.24 -14.76
C TYR A 114 -0.38 0.96 -14.72
N ILE A 115 0.75 0.85 -14.03
CA ILE A 115 1.81 1.87 -14.07
C ILE A 115 2.35 2.01 -15.50
N LYS A 116 2.69 0.89 -16.14
CA LYS A 116 3.24 0.89 -17.51
C LYS A 116 2.26 1.49 -18.54
N ASP A 117 0.98 1.22 -18.38
CA ASP A 117 -0.09 1.73 -19.24
C ASP A 117 -0.45 3.19 -18.91
N GLY A 118 0.19 3.79 -17.90
CA GLY A 118 -0.01 5.19 -17.50
C GLY A 118 -1.32 5.43 -16.76
N LEU A 119 -1.94 4.37 -16.21
CA LEU A 119 -3.16 4.44 -15.42
C LEU A 119 -2.87 4.80 -13.96
N PHE A 120 -1.72 4.36 -13.43
CA PHE A 120 -1.21 4.75 -12.12
C PHE A 120 0.11 5.51 -12.24
N GLU A 121 0.37 6.37 -11.25
CA GLU A 121 1.63 7.10 -11.13
C GLU A 121 2.80 6.12 -10.99
N ASP A 122 3.91 6.42 -11.67
CA ASP A 122 5.18 5.71 -11.50
C ASP A 122 6.07 6.44 -10.47
N PHE A 123 7.13 5.78 -10.02
CA PHE A 123 8.12 6.37 -9.15
C PHE A 123 8.80 7.58 -9.81
N LEU A 124 8.93 8.67 -9.05
CA LEU A 124 9.82 9.76 -9.39
C LEU A 124 11.30 9.35 -9.21
N PRO A 125 12.26 10.06 -9.85
CA PRO A 125 13.68 9.77 -9.67
C PRO A 125 14.11 9.80 -8.19
N GLU A 126 14.68 8.69 -7.72
CA GLU A 126 15.12 8.41 -6.33
C GLU A 126 13.99 8.16 -5.31
N GLU A 127 12.71 8.29 -5.68
CA GLU A 127 11.59 8.11 -4.75
C GLU A 127 11.53 6.68 -4.20
N LYS A 128 11.68 5.68 -5.08
CA LYS A 128 11.71 4.27 -4.67
C LYS A 128 12.78 4.00 -3.61
N GLU A 129 14.01 4.46 -3.86
CA GLU A 129 15.13 4.28 -2.93
C GLU A 129 14.84 4.94 -1.59
N GLN A 130 14.23 6.14 -1.58
CA GLN A 130 13.87 6.84 -0.35
C GLN A 130 12.75 6.15 0.44
N ILE A 131 11.72 5.64 -0.22
CA ILE A 131 10.66 4.84 0.42
C ILE A 131 11.28 3.59 1.05
N MET A 132 12.13 2.87 0.31
CA MET A 132 12.79 1.67 0.81
C MET A 132 13.72 1.98 1.99
N ASP A 133 14.44 3.09 1.94
CA ASP A 133 15.27 3.60 3.03
C ASP A 133 14.45 3.93 4.27
N PHE A 134 13.28 4.56 4.09
CA PHE A 134 12.34 4.89 5.15
C PHE A 134 11.81 3.64 5.85
N ILE A 135 11.34 2.64 5.07
CA ILE A 135 10.87 1.35 5.61
C ILE A 135 12.01 0.68 6.37
N SER A 136 13.21 0.62 5.79
CA SER A 136 14.37 -0.06 6.40
C SER A 136 14.82 0.60 7.71
N LYS A 137 14.81 1.94 7.78
CA LYS A 137 15.15 2.69 9.01
C LYS A 137 14.11 2.49 10.11
N ASN A 138 12.87 2.21 9.74
CA ASN A 138 11.74 2.00 10.63
C ASN A 138 11.28 0.54 10.66
N ILE A 139 12.16 -0.42 10.36
CA ILE A 139 11.77 -1.82 10.14
C ILE A 139 10.99 -2.43 11.32
N LEU A 140 11.23 -1.98 12.56
CA LEU A 140 10.51 -2.43 13.75
C LEU A 140 9.00 -2.12 13.72
N VAL A 141 8.58 -1.18 12.88
CA VAL A 141 7.18 -0.85 12.65
C VAL A 141 6.52 -1.80 11.64
N TYR A 142 7.34 -2.42 10.79
CA TYR A 142 6.91 -3.25 9.66
C TYR A 142 7.21 -4.74 9.86
N ASP A 143 8.06 -5.11 10.80
CA ASP A 143 8.49 -6.49 11.04
C ASP A 143 8.30 -6.85 12.52
N LEU A 144 7.35 -7.76 12.76
CA LEU A 144 7.03 -8.27 14.11
C LEU A 144 7.99 -9.37 14.59
N ASP A 145 8.89 -9.86 13.73
CA ASP A 145 9.79 -10.96 14.05
C ASP A 145 11.17 -10.50 14.60
N ASN A 146 11.37 -9.20 14.84
CA ASN A 146 12.60 -8.65 15.46
C ASN A 146 12.52 -8.47 16.99
#